data_AF-A0AAN8MEJ7-F1
#
_entry.id   AF-A0AAN8MEJ7-F1
#
_cell.length_a   1.000
_cell.length_b   1.000
_cell.length_c   1.000
_cell.angle_alpha   90.00
_cell.angle_beta   90.00
_cell.angle_gamma   90.00
#
_symmetry.space_group_name_H-M   'P 1'
#
loop_
_entity.id
_entity.type
_entity.pdbx_description
1 polymer ?
#
loop_
_entity_poly.entity_id
_entity_poly.type
_entity_poly.pdbx_seq_one_letter_code
_entity_poly.pdbx_strand_id
1 'polypeptide(L)'
;MMPGVLGVKRVRGDGVKAGEVVGVADYKKENVVLAVGIAEADIDSSGGRGGKGKAVRVLHWAGDELWGLGGSGVGPPEDLEVPTAATNAAVDIKDGEEGQDGGVSLEGLTIEEEVGESSKSAGKEVEREESDEEPAFPEMTTNEIDNAFRDALLYSLHAVLNSPDRSSNAHHSLNFPLPSSYVLANLIIPKLPNLQNPNYSIQKTSWKKIQKMLKQMDKDDLLKIKERGGDVFVYAVNWDSTRLANFTPYPISTPKPKKKPVDESAAGPSSSSGSSTAIKVVELYKAPAKLNAIYEVVDVSSRAFYTSSQVRDTLYKYFTSPSPSDPSETLVSSTNARMITLNPLLANLLLDNTKDAKLLNSGTATRDLLAERFLRLHQQYYTIVSPSGEESKPKSGQPPKVTVTLESRQGKKVVTRIKGLEVFGVDVGKFMDDLKSVAASSVTKGPIEGGGKAAEGFVEVMVQGDKSSEVDKLLVKAGVRKTDVVLDNKLKKKK
;
A
#
# COMPACT_ATOMS: atom_id res chain seq x y z
N MET A 1 13.36 -30.90 22.10
CA MET A 1 13.11 -32.05 23.02
C MET A 1 13.35 -33.35 22.27
N MET A 2 13.80 -34.42 22.93
CA MET A 2 14.15 -35.72 22.30
C MET A 2 13.06 -36.28 21.36
N PRO A 3 11.77 -36.33 21.75
CA PRO A 3 10.72 -36.86 20.86
C PRO A 3 10.54 -36.08 19.54
N GLY A 4 10.95 -34.81 19.50
CA GLY A 4 10.81 -33.95 18.33
C GLY A 4 11.96 -34.06 17.33
N VAL A 5 13.02 -34.80 17.64
CA VAL A 5 14.17 -34.97 16.74
C VAL A 5 13.94 -36.20 15.87
N LEU A 6 13.75 -35.99 14.57
CA LEU A 6 13.39 -37.06 13.63
C LEU A 6 14.60 -37.80 13.05
N GLY A 7 15.80 -37.21 13.09
CA GLY A 7 17.01 -37.78 12.54
C GLY A 7 18.17 -36.78 12.58
N VAL A 8 19.38 -37.26 12.29
CA VAL A 8 20.59 -36.45 12.17
C VAL A 8 21.16 -36.60 10.76
N LYS A 9 21.42 -35.47 10.09
CA LYS A 9 22.04 -35.45 8.76
C LYS A 9 23.52 -35.10 8.88
N ARG A 10 24.38 -36.12 8.78
CA ARG A 10 25.85 -35.98 8.79
C ARG A 10 26.45 -36.78 7.64
N VAL A 11 27.54 -36.27 7.05
CA VAL A 11 28.23 -36.88 5.90
C VAL A 11 28.72 -38.31 6.19
N ARG A 12 29.02 -38.62 7.45
CA ARG A 12 29.51 -39.95 7.88
C ARG A 12 28.44 -40.88 8.46
N GLY A 13 27.17 -40.45 8.53
CA GLY A 13 26.10 -41.26 9.14
C GLY A 13 26.19 -41.44 10.66
N ASP A 14 27.15 -40.77 11.31
CA ASP A 14 27.33 -40.76 12.76
C ASP A 14 26.27 -39.86 13.43
N GLY A 15 25.88 -40.25 14.65
CA GLY A 15 25.06 -39.42 15.53
C GLY A 15 25.75 -38.13 15.99
N VAL A 16 25.04 -37.34 16.77
CA VAL A 16 25.56 -36.15 17.46
C VAL A 16 25.89 -36.51 18.89
N LYS A 17 27.06 -36.09 19.39
CA LYS A 17 27.41 -36.27 20.80
C LYS A 17 26.95 -35.09 21.65
N ALA A 18 26.67 -35.35 22.93
CA ALA A 18 26.42 -34.32 23.91
C ALA A 18 27.59 -33.31 23.95
N GLY A 19 27.26 -32.02 23.93
CA GLY A 19 28.21 -30.90 23.90
C GLY A 19 28.55 -30.38 22.49
N GLU A 20 28.16 -31.08 21.42
CA GLU A 20 28.43 -30.61 20.05
C GLU A 20 27.49 -29.46 19.63
N VAL A 21 28.03 -28.52 18.84
CA VAL A 21 27.26 -27.47 18.19
C VAL A 21 26.51 -28.06 17.00
N VAL A 22 25.21 -27.81 16.94
CA VAL A 22 24.32 -28.35 15.92
C VAL A 22 23.43 -27.28 15.30
N GLY A 23 23.16 -27.44 14.00
CA GLY A 23 22.09 -26.75 13.30
C GLY A 23 20.80 -27.58 13.36
N VAL A 24 19.69 -26.93 13.67
CA VAL A 24 18.34 -27.52 13.67
C VAL A 24 17.61 -27.02 12.43
N ALA A 25 17.19 -27.96 11.58
CA ALA A 25 16.41 -27.71 10.37
C ALA A 25 15.00 -28.28 10.52
N ASP A 26 14.04 -27.76 9.74
CA ASP A 26 12.70 -28.32 9.66
C ASP A 26 12.72 -29.61 8.80
N TYR A 27 11.84 -30.56 9.11
CA TYR A 27 11.74 -31.82 8.38
C TYR A 27 11.30 -31.63 6.92
N LYS A 28 10.63 -30.53 6.61
CA LYS A 28 10.26 -30.14 5.24
C LYS A 28 11.44 -29.55 4.47
N LYS A 29 12.43 -28.99 5.17
CA LYS A 29 13.52 -28.18 4.62
C LYS A 29 14.83 -28.51 5.34
N GLU A 30 15.31 -29.74 5.14
CA GLU A 30 16.49 -30.25 5.84
C GLU A 30 17.78 -29.47 5.55
N ASN A 31 17.83 -28.73 4.44
CA ASN A 31 19.01 -27.99 4.00
C ASN A 31 19.06 -26.55 4.55
N VAL A 32 18.03 -26.09 5.25
CA VAL A 32 17.96 -24.74 5.81
C VAL A 32 17.98 -24.83 7.34
N VAL A 33 19.05 -24.35 7.95
CA VAL A 33 19.19 -24.29 9.41
C VAL A 33 18.36 -23.11 9.93
N LEU A 34 17.37 -23.41 10.78
CA LEU A 34 16.46 -22.42 11.38
C LEU A 34 16.87 -22.05 12.80
N ALA A 35 17.64 -22.90 13.48
CA ALA A 35 18.17 -22.60 14.80
C ALA A 35 19.55 -23.23 14.98
N VAL A 36 20.37 -22.62 15.83
CA VAL A 36 21.69 -23.13 16.23
C VAL A 36 21.67 -23.38 17.73
N GLY A 37 22.25 -24.49 18.15
CA GLY A 37 22.26 -24.89 19.55
C GLY A 37 23.37 -25.88 19.90
N ILE A 38 23.37 -26.31 21.15
CA ILE A 38 24.30 -27.32 21.68
C ILE A 38 23.49 -28.57 22.02
N ALA A 39 23.97 -29.75 21.61
CA ALA A 39 23.37 -31.02 21.99
C ALA A 39 23.54 -31.27 23.51
N GLU A 40 22.45 -31.61 24.18
CA GLU A 40 22.41 -31.90 25.63
C GLU A 40 22.47 -33.40 25.93
N ALA A 41 22.30 -34.23 24.91
CA ALA A 41 22.35 -35.68 24.97
C ALA A 41 22.95 -36.22 23.67
N ASP A 42 23.42 -37.46 23.70
CA ASP A 42 23.81 -38.17 22.49
C ASP A 42 22.54 -38.48 21.67
N ILE A 43 22.57 -38.13 20.39
CA ILE A 43 21.46 -38.30 19.45
C ILE A 43 21.93 -39.22 18.32
N ASP A 44 21.31 -40.39 18.23
CA ASP A 44 21.59 -41.35 17.16
C ASP A 44 21.16 -40.80 15.78
N SER A 45 21.69 -41.40 14.71
CA SER A 45 21.36 -41.03 13.34
C SER A 45 19.86 -41.16 13.02
N SER A 46 19.16 -42.09 13.67
CA SER A 46 17.71 -42.29 13.60
C SER A 46 16.88 -41.28 14.42
N GLY A 47 17.52 -40.34 15.12
CA GLY A 47 16.86 -39.34 15.95
C GLY A 47 16.44 -39.84 17.33
N GLY A 48 15.71 -38.99 18.07
CA GLY A 48 15.35 -39.19 19.48
C GLY A 48 13.95 -39.76 19.71
N ARG A 49 13.34 -40.41 18.70
CA ARG A 49 11.96 -40.93 18.79
C ARG A 49 11.83 -41.95 19.92
N GLY A 50 10.93 -41.67 20.87
CA GLY A 50 10.71 -42.51 22.06
C GLY A 50 11.59 -42.15 23.27
N GLY A 51 12.59 -41.29 23.09
CA GLY A 51 13.42 -40.77 24.19
C GLY A 51 12.71 -39.70 25.00
N LYS A 52 13.01 -39.61 26.31
CA LYS A 52 12.54 -38.53 27.19
C LYS A 52 13.72 -37.59 27.49
N GLY A 53 13.46 -36.28 27.47
CA GLY A 53 14.45 -35.27 27.86
C GLY A 53 14.69 -34.16 26.82
N LYS A 54 15.67 -33.30 27.14
CA LYS A 54 16.12 -32.21 26.27
C LYS A 54 17.14 -32.77 25.28
N ALA A 55 17.00 -32.42 24.00
CA ALA A 55 17.90 -32.90 22.94
C ALA A 55 18.96 -31.84 22.61
N VAL A 56 18.50 -30.61 22.34
CA VAL A 56 19.34 -29.48 21.96
C VAL A 56 18.91 -28.28 22.79
N ARG A 57 19.89 -27.58 23.38
CA ARG A 57 19.75 -26.25 23.95
C ARG A 57 19.94 -25.23 22.83
N VAL A 58 18.86 -24.56 22.44
CA VAL A 58 18.90 -23.53 21.40
C VAL A 58 19.61 -22.29 21.94
N LEU A 59 20.59 -21.80 21.18
CA LEU A 59 21.34 -20.57 21.47
C LEU A 59 20.81 -19.40 20.65
N HIS A 60 20.49 -19.65 19.38
CA HIS A 60 20.03 -18.65 18.42
C HIS A 60 19.01 -19.27 17.47
N TRP A 61 18.02 -18.50 17.02
CA TRP A 61 17.03 -18.96 16.04
C TRP A 61 16.57 -17.85 15.10
N ALA A 62 16.09 -18.26 13.92
CA ALA A 62 15.62 -17.36 12.88
C ALA A 62 14.38 -16.59 13.35
N GLY A 63 14.54 -15.29 13.60
CA GLY A 63 13.48 -14.41 14.12
C GLY A 63 13.70 -13.93 15.56
N ASP A 64 14.81 -14.27 16.20
CA ASP A 64 15.19 -13.68 17.49
C ASP A 64 15.81 -12.27 17.37
N GLU A 65 16.18 -11.68 18.51
CA GLU A 65 16.75 -10.33 18.54
C GLU A 65 18.10 -10.23 17.83
N LEU A 66 18.91 -11.30 17.87
CA LEU A 66 20.20 -11.36 17.19
C LEU A 66 20.01 -11.45 15.67
N TRP A 67 18.98 -12.16 15.21
CA TRP A 67 18.57 -12.18 13.80
C TRP A 67 18.16 -10.78 13.33
N GLY A 68 17.42 -10.05 14.17
CA GLY A 68 17.00 -8.67 13.89
C GLY A 68 18.16 -7.67 13.72
N LEU A 69 19.30 -7.92 14.39
CA LEU A 69 20.50 -7.09 14.25
C LEU A 69 21.23 -7.29 12.91
N GLY A 70 21.04 -8.43 12.24
CA GLY A 70 21.65 -8.74 10.93
C GLY A 70 21.03 -8.05 9.73
N GLY A 71 19.95 -7.28 9.92
CA GLY A 71 19.19 -6.61 8.88
C GLY A 71 17.70 -6.94 8.98
N SER A 72 16.86 -5.90 9.14
CA SER A 72 15.42 -6.09 9.26
C SER A 72 14.81 -6.62 7.95
N GLY A 73 14.02 -7.70 8.06
CA GLY A 73 13.18 -8.20 6.96
C GLY A 73 13.80 -9.29 6.07
N VAL A 74 14.98 -9.82 6.40
CA VAL A 74 15.51 -11.00 5.70
C VAL A 74 14.94 -12.25 6.36
N GLY A 75 14.05 -12.96 5.65
CA GLY A 75 13.60 -14.29 6.06
C GLY A 75 14.65 -15.36 5.73
N PRO A 76 14.61 -16.54 6.39
CA PRO A 76 15.47 -17.64 6.00
C PRO A 76 15.21 -18.03 4.53
N PRO A 77 16.25 -18.33 3.71
CA PRO A 77 16.09 -18.73 2.32
C PRO A 77 15.13 -19.91 2.17
N GLU A 78 14.36 -19.94 1.08
CA GLU A 78 13.38 -21.00 0.88
C GLU A 78 14.02 -22.37 0.64
N ASP A 79 15.16 -22.40 -0.06
CA ASP A 79 15.99 -23.58 -0.30
C ASP A 79 17.47 -23.16 -0.44
N LEU A 80 18.37 -24.02 0.03
CA LEU A 80 19.82 -23.92 -0.23
C LEU A 80 20.24 -25.15 -1.05
N GLU A 81 20.57 -24.95 -2.32
CA GLU A 81 21.24 -25.95 -3.13
C GLU A 81 22.71 -26.00 -2.70
N VAL A 82 23.05 -26.93 -1.80
CA VAL A 82 24.45 -27.17 -1.45
C VAL A 82 25.03 -28.13 -2.50
N PRO A 83 26.05 -27.73 -3.28
CA PRO A 83 26.71 -28.65 -4.20
C PRO A 83 27.35 -29.78 -3.38
N THR A 84 26.99 -31.03 -3.69
CA THR A 84 27.45 -32.25 -3.00
C THR A 84 28.95 -32.56 -3.14
N ALA A 85 29.79 -31.59 -3.51
CA ALA A 85 31.21 -31.77 -3.84
C ALA A 85 32.19 -30.90 -3.03
N ALA A 86 31.76 -30.22 -1.95
CA ALA A 86 32.64 -29.36 -1.15
C ALA A 86 32.76 -29.77 0.34
N THR A 87 32.85 -31.07 0.62
CA THR A 87 33.19 -31.60 1.96
C THR A 87 34.60 -32.20 2.05
N ASN A 88 35.51 -31.71 1.21
CA ASN A 88 36.94 -31.99 1.30
C ASN A 88 37.73 -30.69 1.52
N ALA A 89 37.58 -30.11 2.71
CA ALA A 89 38.59 -29.23 3.30
C ALA A 89 38.41 -29.30 4.82
N ALA A 90 39.07 -30.28 5.44
CA ALA A 90 39.44 -30.17 6.83
C ALA A 90 40.42 -28.98 6.92
N VAL A 91 40.01 -27.90 7.57
CA VAL A 91 40.94 -26.89 8.05
C VAL A 91 41.21 -27.23 9.51
N ASP A 92 42.28 -28.02 9.69
CA ASP A 92 42.95 -28.21 10.97
C ASP A 92 43.37 -26.85 11.52
N ILE A 93 42.83 -26.48 12.68
CA ILE A 93 43.41 -25.43 13.51
C ILE A 93 44.53 -26.09 14.32
N LYS A 94 45.77 -25.84 13.94
CA LYS A 94 46.94 -26.04 14.80
C LYS A 94 47.67 -24.72 14.94
N ASP A 95 47.78 -24.29 16.20
CA ASP A 95 48.68 -23.25 16.67
C ASP A 95 50.12 -23.51 16.21
N GLY A 96 50.79 -22.43 15.80
CA GLY A 96 52.20 -22.40 15.44
C GLY A 96 52.59 -21.00 14.96
N GLU A 97 53.25 -20.26 15.84
CA GLU A 97 53.80 -18.92 15.64
C GLU A 97 54.72 -18.83 14.40
N GLU A 98 54.60 -17.73 13.63
CA GLU A 98 55.66 -16.75 13.33
C GLU A 98 55.32 -15.90 12.07
N GLY A 99 55.38 -14.58 12.27
CA GLY A 99 55.52 -13.45 11.34
C GLY A 99 55.19 -13.58 9.84
N GLN A 100 54.25 -12.77 9.36
CA GLN A 100 54.56 -11.57 8.57
C GLN A 100 53.32 -10.72 8.26
N ASP A 101 53.62 -9.45 8.10
CA ASP A 101 52.82 -8.23 7.92
C ASP A 101 51.82 -8.25 6.76
N GLY A 102 50.81 -7.37 6.80
CA GLY A 102 49.90 -7.19 5.67
C GLY A 102 48.57 -6.48 5.95
N GLY A 103 48.57 -5.44 6.78
CA GLY A 103 47.46 -4.48 6.78
C GLY A 103 47.47 -3.62 5.51
N VAL A 104 46.30 -3.35 4.94
CA VAL A 104 46.12 -2.24 3.99
C VAL A 104 44.84 -1.47 4.31
N SER A 105 45.05 -0.25 4.80
CA SER A 105 44.10 0.85 4.86
C SER A 105 43.80 1.40 3.47
N LEU A 106 42.66 2.08 3.31
CA LEU A 106 42.45 3.02 2.20
C LEU A 106 41.73 4.28 2.71
N GLU A 107 42.49 5.17 3.35
CA GLU A 107 42.25 6.62 3.33
C GLU A 107 42.88 7.22 2.07
N GLY A 108 42.21 8.16 1.43
CA GLY A 108 42.71 8.87 0.25
C GLY A 108 41.79 10.00 -0.21
N LEU A 109 41.65 11.02 0.64
CA LEU A 109 41.02 12.32 0.38
C LEU A 109 42.13 13.38 0.25
N THR A 110 42.24 14.05 -0.90
CA THR A 110 42.92 15.34 -1.15
C THR A 110 42.32 15.85 -2.47
N ILE A 111 41.46 16.87 -2.57
CA ILE A 111 41.60 18.32 -2.33
C ILE A 111 42.87 18.92 -2.95
N GLU A 112 42.68 19.59 -4.08
CA GLU A 112 43.47 20.74 -4.52
C GLU A 112 42.51 21.91 -4.80
N GLU A 113 42.70 23.01 -4.06
CA GLU A 113 42.23 24.35 -4.40
C GLU A 113 43.37 25.07 -5.15
N GLU A 114 43.04 25.83 -6.20
CA GLU A 114 43.72 27.10 -6.45
C GLU A 114 42.73 28.18 -6.90
N VAL A 115 43.00 29.39 -6.40
CA VAL A 115 42.22 30.62 -6.47
C VAL A 115 42.78 31.50 -7.58
N GLY A 116 41.91 32.16 -8.36
CA GLY A 116 42.34 33.21 -9.29
C GLY A 116 41.17 33.94 -9.95
N GLU A 117 41.13 35.26 -9.77
CA GLU A 117 39.99 36.17 -9.86
C GLU A 117 39.85 36.91 -11.21
N SER A 118 38.62 37.40 -11.49
CA SER A 118 38.29 38.65 -12.23
C SER A 118 37.59 38.58 -13.61
N SER A 119 36.27 38.84 -13.55
CA SER A 119 35.48 39.84 -14.30
C SER A 119 35.18 39.73 -15.83
N LYS A 120 33.85 39.73 -16.08
CA LYS A 120 33.04 40.43 -17.11
C LYS A 120 32.89 39.86 -18.55
N SER A 121 31.66 39.39 -18.76
CA SER A 121 30.66 39.84 -19.76
C SER A 121 30.50 39.09 -21.09
N ALA A 122 29.21 39.05 -21.47
CA ALA A 122 28.61 38.80 -22.78
C ALA A 122 28.52 37.34 -23.25
N GLY A 123 27.27 36.91 -23.44
CA GLY A 123 26.92 35.53 -23.77
C GLY A 123 26.97 35.20 -25.24
N LYS A 124 26.90 33.90 -25.54
CA LYS A 124 26.16 33.31 -26.65
C LYS A 124 26.16 31.79 -26.50
N GLU A 125 25.02 31.18 -26.75
CA GLU A 125 24.81 29.75 -26.94
C GLU A 125 25.84 29.16 -27.91
N VAL A 126 26.50 28.06 -27.54
CA VAL A 126 26.85 26.95 -28.44
C VAL A 126 26.92 25.65 -27.63
N GLU A 127 26.30 24.62 -28.19
CA GLU A 127 26.31 23.21 -27.82
C GLU A 127 27.70 22.62 -27.60
N ARG A 128 27.82 21.62 -26.72
CA ARG A 128 28.57 20.37 -26.99
C ARG A 128 28.23 19.29 -25.95
N GLU A 129 28.19 18.08 -26.50
CA GLU A 129 27.69 16.81 -25.98
C GLU A 129 28.65 16.14 -24.97
N GLU A 130 28.06 15.29 -24.11
CA GLU A 130 28.52 13.97 -23.61
C GLU A 130 27.73 13.69 -22.31
N SER A 131 27.18 12.52 -21.99
CA SER A 131 26.92 11.25 -22.66
C SER A 131 26.12 10.45 -21.63
N ASP A 132 24.87 10.07 -21.94
CA ASP A 132 24.16 9.01 -21.23
C ASP A 132 23.29 8.29 -22.26
N GLU A 133 23.54 7.01 -22.45
CA GLU A 133 22.85 6.14 -23.40
C GLU A 133 21.38 5.95 -22.99
N GLU A 134 20.50 6.87 -23.42
CA GLU A 134 19.07 6.57 -23.54
C GLU A 134 18.83 5.68 -24.77
N PRO A 135 17.92 4.69 -24.70
CA PRO A 135 17.57 3.92 -25.89
C PRO A 135 16.97 4.88 -26.93
N ALA A 136 17.66 5.02 -28.07
CA ALA A 136 17.23 5.83 -29.19
C ALA A 136 15.86 5.33 -29.70
N PHE A 137 14.79 5.99 -29.25
CA PHE A 137 13.48 5.82 -29.85
C PHE A 137 13.47 6.60 -31.17
N PRO A 138 13.20 5.95 -32.32
CA PRO A 138 13.11 6.67 -33.59
C PRO A 138 12.14 7.85 -33.47
N GLU A 139 12.52 9.01 -34.00
CA GLU A 139 11.61 10.15 -34.11
C GLU A 139 10.45 9.76 -35.02
N MET A 140 9.32 9.37 -34.42
CA MET A 140 8.09 9.05 -35.16
C MET A 140 7.55 10.32 -35.82
N THR A 141 7.07 10.17 -37.06
CA THR A 141 6.43 11.28 -37.76
C THR A 141 5.10 11.64 -37.09
N THR A 142 4.66 12.88 -37.24
CA THR A 142 3.38 13.37 -36.68
C THR A 142 2.18 12.52 -37.10
N ASN A 143 2.20 11.99 -38.32
CA ASN A 143 1.15 11.12 -38.86
C ASN A 143 1.11 9.74 -38.18
N GLU A 144 2.27 9.18 -37.82
CA GLU A 144 2.34 7.91 -37.10
C GLU A 144 1.86 8.04 -35.66
N ILE A 145 2.16 9.18 -35.01
CA ILE A 145 1.65 9.50 -33.67
C ILE A 145 0.12 9.68 -33.72
N ASP A 146 -0.41 10.36 -34.73
CA ASP A 146 -1.85 10.54 -34.91
C ASP A 146 -2.58 9.21 -35.10
N ASN A 147 -2.02 8.30 -35.90
CA ASN A 147 -2.56 6.96 -36.09
C ASN A 147 -2.50 6.14 -34.80
N ALA A 148 -1.40 6.19 -34.05
CA ALA A 148 -1.29 5.51 -32.76
C ALA A 148 -2.36 5.99 -31.74
N PHE A 149 -2.65 7.30 -31.70
CA PHE A 149 -3.69 7.85 -30.82
C PHE A 149 -5.11 7.43 -31.25
N ARG A 150 -5.36 7.33 -32.56
CA ARG A 150 -6.62 6.79 -33.10
C ARG A 150 -6.76 5.31 -32.77
N ASP A 151 -5.74 4.52 -33.06
CA ASP A 151 -5.75 3.07 -32.86
C ASP A 151 -5.86 2.71 -31.37
N ALA A 152 -5.24 3.48 -30.47
CA ALA A 152 -5.41 3.32 -29.02
C ALA A 152 -6.85 3.59 -28.57
N LEU A 153 -7.52 4.59 -29.15
CA LEU A 153 -8.94 4.86 -28.89
C LEU A 153 -9.81 3.70 -29.39
N LEU A 154 -9.60 3.22 -30.61
CA LEU A 154 -10.31 2.05 -31.15
C LEU A 154 -10.06 0.79 -30.30
N TYR A 155 -8.83 0.57 -29.86
CA TYR A 155 -8.47 -0.53 -28.98
C TYR A 155 -9.26 -0.48 -27.67
N SER A 156 -9.36 0.70 -27.06
CA SER A 156 -10.11 0.87 -25.82
C SER A 156 -11.59 0.54 -25.98
N LEU A 157 -12.20 0.97 -27.09
CA LEU A 157 -13.60 0.69 -27.41
C LEU A 157 -13.81 -0.79 -27.74
N HIS A 158 -12.91 -1.41 -28.49
CA HIS A 158 -12.95 -2.84 -28.80
C HIS A 158 -12.77 -3.70 -27.54
N ALA A 159 -11.93 -3.29 -26.60
CA ALA A 159 -11.76 -3.96 -25.30
C ALA A 159 -13.02 -3.84 -24.43
N VAL A 160 -13.70 -2.69 -24.46
CA VAL A 160 -14.99 -2.49 -23.79
C VAL A 160 -16.08 -3.35 -24.42
N LEU A 161 -16.08 -3.52 -25.74
CA LEU A 161 -17.05 -4.35 -26.46
C LEU A 161 -16.88 -5.85 -26.17
N ASN A 162 -15.65 -6.32 -25.96
CA ASN A 162 -15.33 -7.73 -25.73
C ASN A 162 -15.17 -8.12 -24.24
N SER A 163 -15.43 -7.20 -23.31
CA SER A 163 -15.37 -7.48 -21.87
C SER A 163 -16.52 -8.40 -21.44
N PRO A 164 -16.30 -9.41 -20.57
CA PRO A 164 -17.31 -10.36 -20.13
C PRO A 164 -18.40 -9.77 -19.22
N ASP A 165 -18.26 -8.50 -18.80
CA ASP A 165 -19.23 -7.76 -17.97
C ASP A 165 -20.45 -7.27 -18.79
N ARG A 166 -20.91 -8.10 -19.73
CA ARG A 166 -21.93 -7.81 -20.73
C ARG A 166 -23.32 -7.77 -20.08
N SER A 167 -23.62 -6.70 -19.34
CA SER A 167 -25.00 -6.36 -18.97
C SER A 167 -25.69 -5.70 -20.16
N SER A 168 -26.28 -6.51 -21.05
CA SER A 168 -27.39 -6.21 -21.99
C SER A 168 -27.34 -4.96 -22.90
N ASN A 169 -26.44 -4.00 -22.74
CA ASN A 169 -26.35 -2.75 -23.50
C ASN A 169 -24.91 -2.22 -23.43
N ALA A 170 -24.20 -2.14 -24.57
CA ALA A 170 -22.86 -1.55 -24.68
C ALA A 170 -22.76 -0.09 -24.16
N HIS A 171 -23.91 0.54 -23.93
CA HIS A 171 -24.03 1.86 -23.32
C HIS A 171 -23.75 1.90 -21.81
N HIS A 172 -23.83 0.77 -21.07
CA HIS A 172 -23.69 0.76 -19.60
C HIS A 172 -22.24 0.57 -19.12
N SER A 173 -21.33 0.15 -20.00
CA SER A 173 -19.92 -0.05 -19.65
C SER A 173 -19.11 1.25 -19.57
N LEU A 174 -19.61 2.34 -20.14
CA LEU A 174 -19.03 3.68 -20.07
C LEU A 174 -20.03 4.66 -19.45
N ASN A 175 -19.67 5.27 -18.33
CA ASN A 175 -20.51 6.26 -17.64
C ASN A 175 -20.46 7.62 -18.37
N PHE A 176 -21.35 7.84 -19.34
CA PHE A 176 -21.51 9.12 -20.02
C PHE A 176 -22.17 10.18 -19.13
N PRO A 177 -21.86 11.49 -19.30
CA PRO A 177 -20.92 12.07 -20.27
C PRO A 177 -19.46 11.95 -19.84
N LEU A 178 -18.57 11.58 -20.77
CA LEU A 178 -17.13 11.43 -20.51
C LEU A 178 -16.39 12.76 -20.77
N PRO A 179 -15.67 13.32 -19.79
CA PRO A 179 -14.82 14.49 -20.00
C PRO A 179 -13.64 14.19 -20.92
N SER A 180 -13.20 15.15 -21.73
CA SER A 180 -12.05 14.99 -22.64
C SER A 180 -10.76 14.53 -21.94
N SER A 181 -10.51 14.97 -20.70
CA SER A 181 -9.38 14.53 -19.88
C SER A 181 -9.45 13.03 -19.53
N TYR A 182 -10.66 12.52 -19.24
CA TYR A 182 -10.88 11.11 -18.93
C TYR A 182 -10.59 10.22 -20.14
N VAL A 183 -11.02 10.64 -21.34
CA VAL A 183 -10.75 9.89 -22.57
C VAL A 183 -9.24 9.78 -22.81
N LEU A 184 -8.49 10.87 -22.61
CA LEU A 184 -7.04 10.86 -22.76
C LEU A 184 -6.38 9.92 -21.75
N ALA A 185 -6.66 10.10 -20.46
CA ALA A 185 -5.97 9.39 -19.38
C ALA A 185 -6.31 7.90 -19.28
N ASN A 186 -7.57 7.53 -19.52
CA ASN A 186 -8.06 6.17 -19.25
C ASN A 186 -8.33 5.35 -20.50
N LEU A 187 -8.64 5.98 -21.63
CA LEU A 187 -8.96 5.27 -22.87
C LEU A 187 -7.77 5.26 -23.85
N ILE A 188 -7.09 6.38 -24.02
CA ILE A 188 -6.02 6.52 -25.03
C ILE A 188 -4.65 6.12 -24.47
N ILE A 189 -4.15 6.82 -23.44
CA ILE A 189 -2.79 6.62 -22.92
C ILE A 189 -2.49 5.15 -22.57
N PRO A 190 -3.36 4.41 -21.86
CA PRO A 190 -3.07 3.03 -21.45
C PRO A 190 -3.01 2.03 -22.61
N LYS A 191 -3.50 2.41 -23.80
CA LYS A 191 -3.63 1.54 -24.97
C LYS A 191 -2.64 1.85 -26.07
N LEU A 192 -1.70 2.77 -25.86
CA LEU A 192 -0.65 3.06 -26.83
C LEU A 192 0.37 1.91 -26.94
N PRO A 193 0.93 1.62 -28.14
CA PRO A 193 1.81 0.48 -28.37
C PRO A 193 3.05 0.43 -27.46
N ASN A 194 3.68 1.58 -27.20
CA ASN A 194 4.88 1.71 -26.35
C ASN A 194 4.72 2.86 -25.34
N LEU A 195 4.24 2.56 -24.14
CA LEU A 195 3.99 3.53 -23.06
C LEU A 195 5.23 4.33 -22.61
N GLN A 196 6.44 3.83 -22.90
CA GLN A 196 7.71 4.47 -22.54
C GLN A 196 8.24 5.43 -23.61
N ASN A 197 7.62 5.52 -24.79
CA ASN A 197 8.09 6.43 -25.83
C ASN A 197 7.76 7.89 -25.46
N PRO A 198 8.76 8.77 -25.29
CA PRO A 198 8.54 10.21 -25.03
C PRO A 198 7.91 10.95 -26.24
N ASN A 199 7.74 10.24 -27.37
CA ASN A 199 7.07 10.73 -28.57
C ASN A 199 5.54 10.67 -28.48
N TYR A 200 4.96 9.85 -27.60
CA TYR A 200 3.50 9.80 -27.43
C TYR A 200 2.98 10.86 -26.47
N SER A 201 3.00 12.11 -26.93
CA SER A 201 2.36 13.24 -26.26
C SER A 201 1.26 13.82 -27.13
N ILE A 202 0.13 14.22 -26.54
CA ILE A 202 -0.95 14.93 -27.25
C ILE A 202 -0.44 16.22 -27.91
N GLN A 203 0.66 16.80 -27.42
CA GLN A 203 1.29 17.99 -28.01
C GLN A 203 2.03 17.70 -29.33
N LYS A 204 2.46 16.44 -29.53
CA LYS A 204 3.16 15.98 -30.74
C LYS A 204 2.19 15.46 -31.83
N THR A 205 0.90 15.34 -31.51
CA THR A 205 -0.16 15.07 -32.50
C THR A 205 -0.44 16.31 -33.37
N SER A 206 -0.98 16.12 -34.58
CA SER A 206 -1.41 17.24 -35.44
C SER A 206 -2.49 18.11 -34.78
N TRP A 207 -3.27 17.54 -33.86
CA TRP A 207 -4.33 18.24 -33.15
C TRP A 207 -3.83 19.13 -32.02
N LYS A 208 -2.65 18.85 -31.42
CA LYS A 208 -2.03 19.53 -30.26
C LYS A 208 -2.88 19.58 -28.97
N LYS A 209 -4.19 19.33 -29.05
CA LYS A 209 -5.19 19.36 -27.98
C LYS A 209 -6.20 18.24 -28.15
N ILE A 210 -6.55 17.55 -27.06
CA ILE A 210 -7.54 16.46 -27.05
C ILE A 210 -8.93 16.90 -27.57
N GLN A 211 -9.33 18.14 -27.29
CA GLN A 211 -10.60 18.70 -27.77
C GLN A 211 -10.69 18.71 -29.31
N LYS A 212 -9.57 18.96 -30.01
CA LYS A 212 -9.51 18.95 -31.49
C LYS A 212 -9.51 17.53 -32.04
N MET A 213 -8.82 16.60 -31.38
CA MET A 213 -8.86 15.17 -31.73
C MET A 213 -10.28 14.62 -31.60
N LEU A 214 -10.98 14.92 -30.50
CA LEU A 214 -12.37 14.46 -30.29
C LEU A 214 -13.34 15.02 -31.35
N LYS A 215 -13.17 16.27 -31.78
CA LYS A 215 -13.91 16.84 -32.92
C LYS A 215 -13.63 16.12 -34.23
N GLN A 216 -12.40 15.66 -34.44
CA GLN A 216 -12.07 14.87 -35.62
C GLN A 216 -12.70 13.47 -35.55
N MET A 217 -12.74 12.84 -34.37
CA MET A 217 -13.39 11.54 -34.18
C MET A 217 -14.93 11.61 -34.26
N ASP A 218 -15.51 12.77 -33.95
CA ASP A 218 -16.93 13.09 -34.19
C ASP A 218 -17.23 13.20 -35.70
N LYS A 219 -16.37 13.87 -36.48
CA LYS A 219 -16.47 13.90 -37.96
C LYS A 219 -16.30 12.53 -38.62
N ASP A 220 -15.50 11.67 -38.00
CA ASP A 220 -15.25 10.31 -38.49
C ASP A 220 -16.38 9.34 -38.04
N ASP A 221 -17.49 9.85 -37.48
CA ASP A 221 -18.68 9.13 -36.98
C ASP A 221 -18.38 8.05 -35.93
N LEU A 222 -17.26 8.16 -35.21
CA LEU A 222 -16.84 7.22 -34.17
C LEU A 222 -17.44 7.57 -32.79
N LEU A 223 -17.60 8.87 -32.51
CA LEU A 223 -18.07 9.41 -31.23
C LEU A 223 -19.13 10.47 -31.48
N LYS A 224 -19.94 10.78 -30.47
CA LYS A 224 -20.81 11.97 -30.43
C LYS A 224 -20.36 12.88 -29.30
N ILE A 225 -19.99 14.12 -29.65
CA ILE A 225 -19.52 15.11 -28.67
C ILE A 225 -20.54 16.23 -28.43
N LYS A 226 -20.46 16.88 -27.27
CA LYS A 226 -21.17 18.12 -26.96
C LYS A 226 -20.31 19.02 -26.09
N GLU A 227 -20.30 20.31 -26.42
CA GLU A 227 -19.54 21.32 -25.70
C GLU A 227 -20.38 21.94 -24.59
N ARG A 228 -19.82 22.06 -23.38
CA ARG A 228 -20.46 22.75 -22.26
C ARG A 228 -19.41 23.56 -21.50
N GLY A 229 -19.57 24.88 -21.48
CA GLY A 229 -18.72 25.77 -20.69
C GLY A 229 -17.24 25.80 -21.11
N GLY A 230 -16.95 25.57 -22.39
CA GLY A 230 -15.57 25.55 -22.92
C GLY A 230 -14.89 24.17 -22.89
N ASP A 231 -15.53 23.17 -22.26
CA ASP A 231 -15.07 21.79 -22.24
C ASP A 231 -15.88 20.88 -23.18
N VAL A 232 -15.16 19.94 -23.81
CA VAL A 232 -15.73 18.94 -24.73
C VAL A 232 -16.02 17.66 -23.94
N PHE A 233 -17.27 17.19 -24.04
CA PHE A 233 -17.74 15.94 -23.44
C PHE A 233 -18.20 14.97 -24.51
N VAL A 234 -17.85 13.69 -24.37
CA VAL A 234 -18.36 12.60 -25.21
C VAL A 234 -19.65 12.07 -24.58
N TYR A 235 -20.74 12.00 -25.35
CA TYR A 235 -22.07 11.57 -24.90
C TYR A 235 -22.47 10.19 -25.42
N ALA A 236 -21.96 9.78 -26.57
CA ALA A 236 -22.18 8.45 -27.10
C ALA A 236 -20.99 8.01 -27.94
N VAL A 237 -20.84 6.69 -28.08
CA VAL A 237 -19.90 6.03 -28.99
C VAL A 237 -20.72 5.33 -30.05
N ASN A 238 -20.27 5.37 -31.31
CA ASN A 238 -20.88 4.59 -32.39
C ASN A 238 -20.27 3.19 -32.44
N TRP A 239 -20.97 2.23 -31.82
CA TRP A 239 -20.53 0.84 -31.72
C TRP A 239 -20.68 0.07 -33.05
N ASP A 240 -21.50 0.55 -33.98
CA ASP A 240 -21.78 -0.09 -35.27
C ASP A 240 -20.77 0.31 -36.37
N SER A 241 -19.71 1.03 -36.00
CA SER A 241 -18.72 1.49 -36.98
C SER A 241 -17.92 0.33 -37.57
N THR A 242 -17.83 0.27 -38.90
CA THR A 242 -17.06 -0.76 -39.64
C THR A 242 -15.58 -0.80 -39.23
N ARG A 243 -15.06 0.33 -38.75
CA ARG A 243 -13.68 0.46 -38.22
C ARG A 243 -13.49 -0.25 -36.89
N LEU A 244 -14.51 -0.27 -36.02
CA LEU A 244 -14.46 -0.99 -34.75
C LEU A 244 -14.61 -2.51 -34.96
N ALA A 245 -15.44 -2.91 -35.93
CA ALA A 245 -15.65 -4.32 -36.29
C ALA A 245 -14.40 -4.98 -36.94
N ASN A 246 -13.66 -4.22 -37.75
CA ASN A 246 -12.46 -4.71 -38.44
C ASN A 246 -11.15 -4.46 -37.65
N PHE A 247 -11.23 -3.91 -36.43
CA PHE A 247 -10.05 -3.59 -35.65
C PHE A 247 -9.40 -4.86 -35.07
N THR A 248 -8.12 -5.08 -35.38
CA THR A 248 -7.33 -6.17 -34.80
C THR A 248 -6.47 -5.65 -33.65
N PRO A 249 -6.66 -6.14 -32.42
CA PRO A 249 -5.86 -5.72 -31.27
C PRO A 249 -4.36 -5.99 -31.49
N TYR A 250 -3.54 -4.95 -31.39
CA TYR A 250 -2.08 -5.09 -31.42
C TYR A 250 -1.51 -5.43 -30.02
N PRO A 251 -0.34 -6.10 -29.95
CA PRO A 251 0.32 -6.37 -28.68
C PRO A 251 0.78 -5.07 -28.04
N ILE A 252 0.22 -4.73 -26.89
CA ILE A 252 0.70 -3.61 -26.07
C ILE A 252 1.94 -4.12 -25.32
N SER A 253 3.08 -3.46 -25.50
CA SER A 253 4.30 -3.77 -24.74
C SER A 253 4.09 -3.33 -23.29
N THR A 254 3.46 -4.21 -22.52
CA THR A 254 3.37 -4.07 -21.06
C THR A 254 4.67 -4.62 -20.46
N PRO A 255 5.30 -3.94 -19.47
CA PRO A 255 6.33 -4.59 -18.69
C PRO A 255 5.71 -5.85 -18.07
N LYS A 256 6.15 -7.03 -18.54
CA LYS A 256 5.67 -8.33 -18.06
C LYS A 256 5.86 -8.40 -16.54
N PRO A 257 4.80 -8.57 -15.72
CA PRO A 257 4.96 -9.27 -14.45
C PRO A 257 5.34 -10.72 -14.79
N LYS A 258 6.49 -11.18 -14.29
CA LYS A 258 6.93 -12.58 -14.43
C LYS A 258 5.86 -13.51 -13.84
N LYS A 259 5.03 -14.12 -14.70
CA LYS A 259 4.15 -15.24 -14.34
C LYS A 259 4.98 -16.53 -14.36
N LYS A 260 5.11 -17.19 -13.19
CA LYS A 260 5.28 -18.65 -13.11
C LYS A 260 3.86 -19.28 -13.08
N PRO A 261 3.69 -20.53 -13.57
CA PRO A 261 2.40 -21.07 -13.99
C PRO A 261 1.49 -21.37 -12.79
N VAL A 262 0.18 -21.22 -13.02
CA VAL A 262 -0.91 -21.54 -12.09
C VAL A 262 -1.33 -22.97 -12.34
N ASP A 263 -1.44 -23.77 -11.28
CA ASP A 263 -2.28 -24.96 -11.24
C ASP A 263 -3.53 -24.64 -10.40
N GLU A 264 -4.68 -25.12 -10.87
CA GLU A 264 -6.02 -24.71 -10.46
C GLU A 264 -6.45 -25.25 -9.08
N SER A 265 -6.97 -24.36 -8.21
CA SER A 265 -8.23 -24.65 -7.47
C SER A 265 -8.74 -23.49 -6.60
N ALA A 266 -10.02 -23.17 -6.85
CA ALA A 266 -11.08 -22.77 -5.91
C ALA A 266 -11.01 -21.42 -5.12
N ALA A 267 -11.84 -20.49 -5.63
CA ALA A 267 -12.86 -19.67 -4.95
C ALA A 267 -12.49 -18.70 -3.80
N GLY A 268 -12.62 -17.39 -4.10
CA GLY A 268 -12.88 -16.31 -3.13
C GLY A 268 -12.61 -14.92 -3.75
N PRO A 269 -13.53 -13.94 -3.69
CA PRO A 269 -13.39 -12.68 -4.43
C PRO A 269 -12.50 -11.70 -3.66
N SER A 270 -11.26 -11.53 -4.07
CA SER A 270 -10.38 -10.48 -3.54
C SER A 270 -10.18 -9.38 -4.57
N SER A 271 -10.63 -8.19 -4.18
CA SER A 271 -10.47 -6.90 -4.84
C SER A 271 -9.08 -6.67 -5.44
N SER A 272 -9.09 -6.06 -6.62
CA SER A 272 -7.96 -5.52 -7.37
C SER A 272 -6.91 -4.80 -6.51
N SER A 273 -5.76 -5.45 -6.31
CA SER A 273 -4.54 -4.81 -5.83
C SER A 273 -3.60 -4.61 -7.02
N GLY A 274 -3.71 -3.44 -7.66
CA GLY A 274 -2.57 -2.89 -8.39
C GLY A 274 -1.48 -2.56 -7.38
N SER A 275 -0.22 -2.85 -7.71
CA SER A 275 0.95 -2.60 -6.86
C SER A 275 1.03 -1.12 -6.47
N SER A 276 0.42 -0.78 -5.36
CA SER A 276 0.63 0.48 -4.68
C SER A 276 1.56 0.18 -3.53
N THR A 277 2.73 0.81 -3.52
CA THR A 277 3.62 0.91 -2.35
C THR A 277 2.95 1.64 -1.16
N ALA A 278 1.64 1.87 -1.21
CA ALA A 278 0.88 2.66 -0.28
C ALA A 278 0.37 1.76 0.85
N ILE A 279 0.79 2.09 2.07
CA ILE A 279 0.22 1.53 3.28
C ILE A 279 -1.23 1.97 3.38
N LYS A 280 -2.17 1.01 3.48
CA LYS A 280 -3.60 1.32 3.61
C LYS A 280 -4.02 1.15 5.06
N VAL A 281 -4.37 2.25 5.70
CA VAL A 281 -5.05 2.21 7.00
C VAL A 281 -6.54 2.05 6.75
N VAL A 282 -7.10 0.92 7.22
CA VAL A 282 -8.52 0.58 7.11
C VAL A 282 -9.17 0.75 8.47
N GLU A 283 -10.19 1.60 8.53
CA GLU A 283 -11.01 1.79 9.72
C GLU A 283 -12.01 0.65 9.85
N LEU A 284 -12.03 0.04 11.04
CA LEU A 284 -12.90 -1.05 11.39
C LEU A 284 -13.78 -0.66 12.59
N TYR A 285 -14.95 -1.26 12.67
CA TYR A 285 -15.96 -0.97 13.66
C TYR A 285 -16.46 -2.29 14.24
N LYS A 286 -16.62 -2.33 15.56
CA LYS A 286 -17.14 -3.49 16.28
C LYS A 286 -18.39 -3.10 17.05
N ALA A 287 -19.42 -3.93 16.95
CA ALA A 287 -20.68 -3.69 17.64
C ALA A 287 -20.52 -3.90 19.16
N PRO A 288 -20.93 -2.94 20.01
CA PRO A 288 -21.04 -3.17 21.44
C PRO A 288 -22.26 -4.06 21.75
N ALA A 289 -22.26 -4.70 22.92
CA ALA A 289 -23.32 -5.63 23.32
C ALA A 289 -24.75 -5.05 23.25
N LYS A 290 -24.89 -3.72 23.43
CA LYS A 290 -26.17 -3.02 23.32
C LYS A 290 -26.79 -3.06 21.92
N LEU A 291 -25.98 -3.27 20.87
CA LEU A 291 -26.43 -3.36 19.49
C LEU A 291 -26.69 -4.80 19.03
N ASN A 292 -26.44 -5.81 19.86
CA ASN A 292 -26.64 -7.22 19.50
C ASN A 292 -28.04 -7.49 18.98
N ALA A 293 -29.06 -6.89 19.58
CA ALA A 293 -30.45 -7.06 19.15
C ALA A 293 -30.70 -6.62 17.69
N ILE A 294 -29.97 -5.63 17.17
CA ILE A 294 -30.08 -5.21 15.77
C ILE A 294 -29.33 -6.21 14.87
N TYR A 295 -28.17 -6.67 15.30
CA TYR A 295 -27.33 -7.60 14.54
C TYR A 295 -27.94 -9.00 14.45
N GLU A 296 -28.62 -9.47 15.50
CA GLU A 296 -29.36 -10.73 15.53
C GLU A 296 -30.54 -10.75 14.55
N VAL A 297 -31.28 -9.63 14.43
CA VAL A 297 -32.41 -9.51 13.48
C VAL A 297 -31.93 -9.55 12.03
N VAL A 298 -30.72 -9.06 11.74
CA VAL A 298 -30.14 -9.02 10.39
C VAL A 298 -29.35 -10.31 10.07
N ASP A 299 -29.23 -11.23 11.02
CA ASP A 299 -28.40 -12.45 10.92
C ASP A 299 -26.93 -12.14 10.60
N VAL A 300 -26.37 -11.13 11.27
CA VAL A 300 -24.99 -10.66 11.09
C VAL A 300 -24.23 -10.77 12.41
N SER A 301 -23.00 -11.30 12.39
CA SER A 301 -22.21 -11.56 13.59
C SER A 301 -21.75 -10.27 14.31
N SER A 302 -22.29 -10.00 15.50
CA SER A 302 -21.86 -8.83 16.31
C SER A 302 -20.41 -8.88 16.80
N ARG A 303 -19.74 -10.05 16.70
CA ARG A 303 -18.34 -10.23 17.12
C ARG A 303 -17.32 -9.87 16.04
N ALA A 304 -17.73 -9.79 14.78
CA ALA A 304 -16.83 -9.50 13.67
C ALA A 304 -16.50 -8.00 13.57
N PHE A 305 -15.50 -7.69 12.74
CA PHE A 305 -15.09 -6.32 12.42
C PHE A 305 -15.72 -5.90 11.09
N TYR A 306 -16.27 -4.70 11.05
CA TYR A 306 -16.98 -4.17 9.90
C TYR A 306 -16.41 -2.83 9.44
N THR A 307 -16.44 -2.56 8.14
CA THR A 307 -16.14 -1.22 7.61
C THR A 307 -17.31 -0.27 7.84
N SER A 308 -17.07 1.03 7.71
CA SER A 308 -18.13 2.04 7.85
C SER A 308 -19.29 1.84 6.86
N SER A 309 -19.02 1.33 5.66
CA SER A 309 -20.07 0.97 4.69
C SER A 309 -20.90 -0.20 5.21
N GLN A 310 -20.25 -1.28 5.62
CA GLN A 310 -20.93 -2.48 6.10
C GLN A 310 -21.78 -2.23 7.35
N VAL A 311 -21.35 -1.35 8.25
CA VAL A 311 -22.15 -0.93 9.40
C VAL A 311 -23.42 -0.20 8.95
N ARG A 312 -23.32 0.74 7.99
CA ARG A 312 -24.49 1.42 7.42
C ARG A 312 -25.40 0.44 6.69
N ASP A 313 -24.84 -0.50 5.94
CA ASP A 313 -25.58 -1.52 5.20
C ASP A 313 -26.33 -2.46 6.16
N THR A 314 -25.74 -2.81 7.30
CA THR A 314 -26.39 -3.59 8.35
C THR A 314 -27.60 -2.85 8.90
N LEU A 315 -27.47 -1.54 9.15
CA LEU A 315 -28.59 -0.72 9.59
C LEU A 315 -29.69 -0.59 8.51
N TYR A 316 -29.32 -0.47 7.24
CA TYR A 316 -30.29 -0.41 6.14
C TYR A 316 -31.02 -1.73 5.92
N LYS A 317 -30.34 -2.85 6.11
CA LYS A 317 -30.97 -4.17 6.15
C LYS A 317 -31.93 -4.26 7.32
N TYR A 318 -31.57 -3.74 8.49
CA TYR A 318 -32.47 -3.69 9.65
C TYR A 318 -33.76 -2.89 9.37
N PHE A 319 -33.68 -1.79 8.63
CA PHE A 319 -34.87 -1.01 8.25
C PHE A 319 -35.80 -1.75 7.28
N THR A 320 -35.24 -2.65 6.48
CA THR A 320 -35.97 -3.43 5.46
C THR A 320 -36.43 -4.78 6.02
N SER A 321 -35.77 -5.31 7.05
CA SER A 321 -36.12 -6.58 7.67
C SER A 321 -37.40 -6.45 8.52
N PRO A 322 -38.29 -7.44 8.49
CA PRO A 322 -39.45 -7.47 9.38
C PRO A 322 -38.96 -7.54 10.84
N SER A 323 -39.36 -6.56 11.65
CA SER A 323 -38.97 -6.52 13.06
C SER A 323 -39.73 -7.62 13.84
N PRO A 324 -39.12 -8.28 14.85
CA PRO A 324 -39.78 -9.34 15.62
C PRO A 324 -41.08 -8.91 16.33
N SER A 325 -41.27 -7.60 16.52
CA SER A 325 -42.42 -7.03 17.21
C SER A 325 -43.64 -6.77 16.31
N ASP A 326 -43.47 -6.70 14.98
CA ASP A 326 -44.59 -6.54 14.05
C ASP A 326 -44.22 -7.01 12.63
N PRO A 327 -44.77 -8.12 12.13
CA PRO A 327 -44.35 -8.75 10.87
C PRO A 327 -44.81 -8.03 9.59
N SER A 328 -45.57 -6.93 9.69
CA SER A 328 -46.18 -6.23 8.56
C SER A 328 -45.66 -4.82 8.24
N GLU A 329 -44.72 -4.26 9.01
CA GLU A 329 -44.19 -2.91 8.73
C GLU A 329 -42.66 -2.91 8.56
N THR A 330 -42.20 -2.64 7.35
CA THR A 330 -40.85 -2.12 7.13
C THR A 330 -40.75 -0.74 7.76
N LEU A 331 -39.66 -0.46 8.47
CA LEU A 331 -39.44 0.83 9.16
C LEU A 331 -39.24 2.01 8.19
N VAL A 332 -39.19 1.73 6.88
CA VAL A 332 -39.09 2.73 5.82
C VAL A 332 -40.48 3.30 5.55
N SER A 333 -40.62 4.63 5.66
CA SER A 333 -41.91 5.28 5.39
C SER A 333 -42.33 5.10 3.93
N SER A 334 -43.53 4.56 3.70
CA SER A 334 -44.13 4.41 2.36
C SER A 334 -44.26 5.73 1.61
N THR A 335 -44.35 6.86 2.31
CA THR A 335 -44.51 8.20 1.74
C THR A 335 -43.16 8.82 1.35
N ASN A 336 -42.08 8.46 2.05
CA ASN A 336 -40.74 8.99 1.79
C ASN A 336 -39.65 8.02 2.25
N ALA A 337 -38.94 7.42 1.29
CA ALA A 337 -37.86 6.47 1.54
C ALA A 337 -36.65 7.03 2.31
N ARG A 338 -36.56 8.36 2.51
CA ARG A 338 -35.52 9.00 3.33
C ARG A 338 -35.89 9.09 4.82
N MET A 339 -37.16 8.92 5.14
CA MET A 339 -37.71 9.01 6.49
C MET A 339 -37.98 7.61 7.03
N ILE A 340 -37.57 7.41 8.28
CA ILE A 340 -37.66 6.12 8.97
C ILE A 340 -38.55 6.29 10.18
N THR A 341 -39.52 5.40 10.34
CA THR A 341 -40.36 5.31 11.53
C THR A 341 -39.53 4.71 12.66
N LEU A 342 -39.52 5.41 13.80
CA LEU A 342 -38.66 5.06 14.92
C LEU A 342 -39.29 3.93 15.74
N ASN A 343 -38.69 2.74 15.67
CA ASN A 343 -38.98 1.67 16.62
C ASN A 343 -38.50 2.07 18.03
N PRO A 344 -39.23 1.75 19.12
CA PRO A 344 -38.78 1.93 20.50
C PRO A 344 -37.33 1.49 20.77
N LEU A 345 -36.88 0.40 20.13
CA LEU A 345 -35.49 -0.08 20.24
C LEU A 345 -34.49 0.89 19.61
N LEU A 346 -34.77 1.39 18.40
CA LEU A 346 -33.90 2.38 17.73
C LEU A 346 -33.91 3.72 18.46
N ALA A 347 -35.08 4.13 18.97
CA ALA A 347 -35.22 5.37 19.71
C ALA A 347 -34.39 5.35 21.00
N ASN A 348 -34.48 4.28 21.80
CA ASN A 348 -33.70 4.14 23.02
C ASN A 348 -32.19 4.03 22.79
N LEU A 349 -31.75 3.50 21.65
CA LEU A 349 -30.32 3.33 21.34
C LEU A 349 -29.70 4.57 20.71
N LEU A 350 -30.40 5.26 19.80
CA LEU A 350 -29.83 6.30 18.94
C LEU A 350 -30.24 7.72 19.32
N LEU A 351 -31.33 7.91 20.07
CA LEU A 351 -31.84 9.23 20.42
C LEU A 351 -31.62 9.52 21.90
N ASP A 352 -31.34 10.78 22.21
CA ASP A 352 -31.24 11.27 23.58
C ASP A 352 -32.55 11.99 23.92
N ASN A 353 -33.22 11.56 25.00
CA ASN A 353 -34.49 12.12 25.46
C ASN A 353 -34.45 13.63 25.67
N THR A 354 -33.26 14.20 25.92
CA THR A 354 -33.10 15.64 26.21
C THR A 354 -32.85 16.47 24.95
N LYS A 355 -32.06 15.97 24.01
CA LYS A 355 -31.62 16.72 22.82
C LYS A 355 -32.53 16.49 21.61
N ASP A 356 -33.21 15.34 21.58
CA ASP A 356 -33.97 14.89 20.41
C ASP A 356 -35.48 14.78 20.67
N ALA A 357 -35.99 15.50 21.67
CA ALA A 357 -37.41 15.51 22.02
C ALA A 357 -38.32 15.75 20.80
N LYS A 358 -37.90 16.59 19.84
CA LYS A 358 -38.66 16.83 18.60
C LYS A 358 -38.74 15.60 17.69
N LEU A 359 -37.66 14.81 17.58
CA LEU A 359 -37.61 13.59 16.77
C LEU A 359 -38.38 12.44 17.45
N LEU A 360 -38.33 12.38 18.78
CA LEU A 360 -39.11 11.44 19.58
C LEU A 360 -40.61 11.73 19.47
N ASN A 361 -41.00 13.01 19.50
CA ASN A 361 -42.39 13.43 19.34
C ASN A 361 -42.92 13.22 17.91
N SER A 362 -42.07 13.36 16.88
CA SER A 362 -42.44 13.12 15.49
C SER A 362 -42.42 11.65 15.08
N GLY A 363 -41.88 10.76 15.92
CA GLY A 363 -41.76 9.32 15.66
C GLY A 363 -40.98 8.97 14.39
N THR A 364 -40.26 9.93 13.81
CA THR A 364 -39.62 9.81 12.50
C THR A 364 -38.27 10.52 12.48
N ALA A 365 -37.28 9.90 11.83
CA ALA A 365 -35.95 10.47 11.66
C ALA A 365 -35.41 10.21 10.25
N THR A 366 -34.44 11.03 9.84
CA THR A 366 -33.77 10.83 8.55
C THR A 366 -32.80 9.66 8.61
N ARG A 367 -32.74 8.88 7.52
CA ARG A 367 -31.85 7.72 7.39
C ARG A 367 -30.39 8.05 7.71
N ASP A 368 -29.91 9.18 7.22
CA ASP A 368 -28.51 9.60 7.34
C ASP A 368 -28.13 9.94 8.80
N LEU A 369 -29.01 10.64 9.51
CA LEU A 369 -28.82 10.98 10.92
C LEU A 369 -28.74 9.72 11.78
N LEU A 370 -29.62 8.75 11.55
CA LEU A 370 -29.58 7.47 12.25
C LEU A 370 -28.30 6.70 11.93
N ALA A 371 -27.86 6.69 10.67
CA ALA A 371 -26.63 6.03 10.26
C ALA A 371 -25.38 6.63 10.91
N GLU A 372 -25.28 7.96 10.99
CA GLU A 372 -24.16 8.61 11.68
C GLU A 372 -24.11 8.29 13.17
N ARG A 373 -25.27 8.32 13.84
CA ARG A 373 -25.35 7.99 15.28
C ARG A 373 -25.07 6.53 15.55
N PHE A 374 -25.58 5.65 14.69
CA PHE A 374 -25.33 4.21 14.79
C PHE A 374 -23.84 3.93 14.66
N LEU A 375 -23.16 4.55 13.70
CA LEU A 375 -21.71 4.42 13.54
C LEU A 375 -20.93 4.94 14.78
N ARG A 376 -21.35 6.05 15.40
CA ARG A 376 -20.72 6.58 16.63
C ARG A 376 -20.85 5.67 17.85
N LEU A 377 -21.86 4.81 17.91
CA LEU A 377 -22.02 3.83 19.00
C LEU A 377 -21.04 2.65 18.87
N HIS A 378 -20.49 2.41 17.68
CA HIS A 378 -19.56 1.30 17.46
C HIS A 378 -18.19 1.60 18.07
N GLN A 379 -17.55 0.56 18.59
CA GLN A 379 -16.17 0.66 19.02
C GLN A 379 -15.26 0.73 17.79
N GLN A 380 -14.40 1.74 17.74
CA GLN A 380 -13.47 1.94 16.65
C GLN A 380 -12.24 1.04 16.81
N TYR A 381 -11.84 0.45 15.69
CA TYR A 381 -10.65 -0.35 15.50
C TYR A 381 -9.98 0.08 14.20
N TYR A 382 -8.73 -0.29 14.02
CA TYR A 382 -8.04 -0.11 12.76
C TYR A 382 -7.15 -1.31 12.45
N THR A 383 -6.97 -1.58 11.17
CA THR A 383 -5.89 -2.44 10.68
C THR A 383 -5.04 -1.66 9.69
N ILE A 384 -3.74 -1.90 9.74
CA ILE A 384 -2.79 -1.41 8.77
C ILE A 384 -2.50 -2.56 7.83
N VAL A 385 -2.79 -2.36 6.54
CA VAL A 385 -2.44 -3.27 5.47
C VAL A 385 -1.11 -2.82 4.90
N SER A 386 -0.10 -3.68 5.02
CA SER A 386 1.25 -3.41 4.52
C SER A 386 1.25 -3.38 2.97
N PRO A 387 2.30 -2.84 2.34
CA PRO A 387 2.47 -2.90 0.89
C PRO A 387 2.53 -4.33 0.33
N SER A 388 2.89 -5.33 1.15
CA SER A 388 2.89 -6.75 0.80
C SER A 388 1.51 -7.41 0.87
N GLY A 389 0.48 -6.68 1.33
CA GLY A 389 -0.88 -7.20 1.51
C GLY A 389 -1.10 -7.94 2.84
N GLU A 390 -0.12 -7.92 3.75
CA GLU A 390 -0.28 -8.48 5.08
C GLU A 390 -1.11 -7.54 5.96
N GLU A 391 -2.24 -8.04 6.45
CA GLU A 391 -3.09 -7.31 7.38
C GLU A 391 -2.58 -7.48 8.81
N SER A 392 -2.23 -6.37 9.45
CA SER A 392 -1.88 -6.40 10.87
C SER A 392 -3.10 -6.71 11.75
N LYS A 393 -2.84 -7.32 12.91
CA LYS A 393 -3.90 -7.62 13.91
C LYS A 393 -4.70 -6.34 14.21
N PRO A 394 -6.05 -6.40 14.24
CA PRO A 394 -6.88 -5.23 14.52
C PRO A 394 -6.51 -4.61 15.88
N LYS A 395 -6.14 -3.33 15.86
CA LYS A 395 -5.81 -2.55 17.06
C LYS A 395 -7.03 -1.73 17.47
N SER A 396 -7.25 -1.63 18.77
CA SER A 396 -8.36 -0.85 19.32
C SER A 396 -8.05 0.65 19.29
N GLY A 397 -9.07 1.46 19.01
CA GLY A 397 -8.99 2.91 19.04
C GLY A 397 -9.05 3.55 17.65
N GLN A 398 -8.77 4.85 17.63
CA GLN A 398 -8.77 5.61 16.40
C GLN A 398 -7.57 5.25 15.51
N PRO A 399 -7.74 5.36 14.18
CA PRO A 399 -6.64 5.24 13.26
C PRO A 399 -5.51 6.20 13.65
N PRO A 400 -4.27 5.70 13.75
CA PRO A 400 -3.11 6.51 14.05
C PRO A 400 -2.88 7.48 12.89
N LYS A 401 -2.48 8.71 13.21
CA LYS A 401 -2.20 9.75 12.22
C LYS A 401 -0.79 10.27 12.41
N VAL A 402 -0.12 10.58 11.31
CA VAL A 402 1.17 11.28 11.35
C VAL A 402 0.90 12.71 11.77
N THR A 403 1.45 13.15 12.89
CA THR A 403 1.29 14.52 13.37
C THR A 403 2.53 15.32 13.02
N VAL A 404 2.36 16.37 12.21
CA VAL A 404 3.40 17.33 11.85
C VAL A 404 3.14 18.62 12.63
N THR A 405 3.93 18.86 13.67
CA THR A 405 3.81 20.04 14.53
C THR A 405 4.86 21.08 14.17
N LEU A 406 4.44 22.30 13.89
CA LEU A 406 5.34 23.46 13.73
C LEU A 406 5.39 24.25 15.04
N GLU A 407 6.57 24.34 15.64
CA GLU A 407 6.78 25.07 16.89
C GLU A 407 7.97 26.04 16.82
N SER A 408 7.96 27.07 17.66
CA SER A 408 9.09 28.00 17.79
C SER A 408 10.01 27.54 18.91
N ARG A 409 11.30 27.38 18.62
CA ARG A 409 12.35 27.03 19.57
C ARG A 409 13.25 28.24 19.78
N GLN A 410 13.32 28.76 21.00
CA GLN A 410 14.17 29.92 21.37
C GLN A 410 14.05 31.11 20.39
N GLY A 411 13.01 31.94 20.58
CA GLY A 411 12.84 33.20 19.84
C GLY A 411 12.12 33.01 18.50
N LYS A 412 12.80 33.31 17.38
CA LYS A 412 12.22 33.28 16.01
C LYS A 412 12.51 31.99 15.24
N LYS A 413 13.28 31.03 15.80
CA LYS A 413 13.63 29.81 15.07
C LYS A 413 12.46 28.85 15.10
N VAL A 414 12.02 28.40 13.93
CA VAL A 414 10.96 27.40 13.77
C VAL A 414 11.57 26.01 13.69
N VAL A 415 10.86 25.03 14.21
CA VAL A 415 11.19 23.62 14.16
C VAL A 415 9.94 22.84 13.76
N THR A 416 10.12 21.88 12.85
CA THR A 416 9.09 20.93 12.43
C THR A 416 9.31 19.61 13.15
N ARG A 417 8.30 19.14 13.87
CA ARG A 417 8.29 17.85 14.59
C ARG A 417 7.31 16.88 13.94
N ILE A 418 7.72 15.63 13.77
CA ILE A 418 6.96 14.60 13.06
C ILE A 418 6.83 13.40 13.99
N LYS A 419 5.60 12.97 14.25
CA LYS A 419 5.27 11.84 15.14
C LYS A 419 4.44 10.79 14.41
N GLY A 420 4.65 9.51 14.77
CA GLY A 420 3.79 8.40 14.35
C GLY A 420 4.14 7.77 13.01
N LEU A 421 5.39 7.90 12.56
CA LEU A 421 5.88 7.32 11.30
C LEU A 421 5.93 5.78 11.36
N GLU A 422 6.28 5.23 12.52
CA GLU A 422 6.45 3.78 12.73
C GLU A 422 5.15 3.03 12.55
N VAL A 423 4.02 3.69 12.86
CA VAL A 423 2.71 3.05 12.76
C VAL A 423 2.33 2.74 11.32
N PHE A 424 2.91 3.46 10.36
CA PHE A 424 2.73 3.21 8.94
C PHE A 424 3.80 2.25 8.40
N GLY A 425 4.70 1.72 9.23
CA GLY A 425 5.80 0.86 8.75
C GLY A 425 6.83 1.63 7.93
N VAL A 426 6.88 2.96 8.07
CA VAL A 426 7.92 3.78 7.43
C VAL A 426 9.22 3.63 8.22
N ASP A 427 10.29 3.25 7.52
CA ASP A 427 11.63 3.20 8.11
C ASP A 427 12.10 4.61 8.46
N VAL A 428 12.18 4.89 9.76
CA VAL A 428 12.56 6.20 10.30
C VAL A 428 13.98 6.59 9.85
N GLY A 429 14.90 5.63 9.71
CA GLY A 429 16.28 5.92 9.28
C GLY A 429 16.32 6.45 7.85
N LYS A 430 15.74 5.70 6.91
CA LYS A 430 15.65 6.10 5.50
C LYS A 430 14.87 7.40 5.32
N PHE A 431 13.77 7.57 6.07
CA PHE A 431 12.99 8.80 6.03
C PHE A 431 13.80 10.01 6.50
N MET A 432 14.63 9.87 7.54
CA MET A 432 15.51 10.94 8.00
C MET A 432 16.56 11.33 6.96
N ASP A 433 17.17 10.36 6.27
CA ASP A 433 18.19 10.62 5.26
C ASP A 433 17.58 11.33 4.03
N ASP A 434 16.43 10.86 3.55
CA ASP A 434 15.66 11.52 2.49
C ASP A 434 15.25 12.94 2.90
N LEU A 435 14.81 13.13 4.15
CA LEU A 435 14.39 14.43 4.67
C LEU A 435 15.57 15.38 4.86
N LYS A 436 16.73 14.89 5.29
CA LYS A 436 17.96 15.68 5.42
C LYS A 436 18.43 16.19 4.06
N SER A 437 18.36 15.33 3.04
CA SER A 437 18.70 15.67 1.65
C SER A 437 17.72 16.68 1.06
N VAL A 438 16.42 16.40 1.12
CA VAL A 438 15.37 17.25 0.51
C VAL A 438 15.22 18.59 1.23
N ALA A 439 15.30 18.60 2.57
CA ALA A 439 15.15 19.83 3.34
C ALA A 439 16.45 20.64 3.48
N ALA A 440 17.60 20.09 3.06
CA ALA A 440 18.94 20.65 3.26
C ALA A 440 19.15 21.18 4.70
N SER A 441 18.62 20.45 5.69
CA SER A 441 18.50 20.90 7.07
C SER A 441 18.89 19.79 8.04
N SER A 442 19.30 20.16 9.25
CA SER A 442 19.62 19.19 10.30
C SER A 442 18.35 18.48 10.76
N VAL A 443 18.40 17.13 10.73
CA VAL A 443 17.33 16.22 11.16
C VAL A 443 17.84 15.42 12.35
N THR A 444 17.05 15.36 13.41
CA THR A 444 17.39 14.65 14.65
C THR A 444 16.22 13.76 15.07
N LYS A 445 16.52 12.59 15.64
CA LYS A 445 15.51 11.70 16.23
C LYS A 445 15.56 11.77 17.74
N GLY A 446 14.41 11.72 18.39
CA GLY A 446 14.29 11.71 19.85
C GLY A 446 13.05 10.94 20.32
N PRO A 447 12.96 10.61 21.62
CA PRO A 447 11.74 10.06 22.18
C PRO A 447 10.59 11.09 22.07
N ILE A 448 9.35 10.61 21.92
CA ILE A 448 8.19 11.52 21.92
C ILE A 448 8.08 12.26 23.26
N GLU A 449 8.28 13.57 23.23
CA GLU A 449 8.10 14.42 24.42
C GLU A 449 6.65 14.37 24.92
N GLY A 450 6.48 14.12 26.24
CA GLY A 450 5.19 14.14 26.93
C GLY A 450 4.33 12.88 26.76
N GLY A 451 4.83 11.86 26.06
CA GLY A 451 4.16 10.58 25.96
C GLY A 451 4.51 9.69 27.14
N GLY A 452 3.53 9.34 27.99
CA GLY A 452 3.72 8.34 29.04
C GLY A 452 3.96 6.93 28.47
N LYS A 453 3.62 5.87 29.21
CA LYS A 453 3.78 4.46 28.77
C LYS A 453 3.21 4.12 27.38
N ALA A 454 2.26 4.90 26.87
CA ALA A 454 1.67 4.73 25.52
C ALA A 454 2.57 5.20 24.37
N ALA A 455 3.62 5.98 24.64
CA ALA A 455 4.60 6.45 23.66
C ALA A 455 5.93 5.69 23.74
N GLU A 456 6.01 4.67 24.60
CA GLU A 456 7.19 3.83 24.76
C GLU A 456 7.43 3.04 23.47
N GLY A 457 8.55 3.31 22.80
CA GLY A 457 8.90 2.73 21.49
C GLY A 457 8.57 3.59 20.27
N PHE A 458 7.92 4.74 20.44
CA PHE A 458 7.71 5.71 19.36
C PHE A 458 8.77 6.81 19.37
N VAL A 459 9.21 7.18 18.17
CA VAL A 459 10.26 8.16 17.91
C VAL A 459 9.63 9.39 17.25
N GLU A 460 10.12 10.55 17.66
CA GLU A 460 9.85 11.83 17.04
C GLU A 460 11.04 12.24 16.17
N VAL A 461 10.74 12.64 14.93
CA VAL A 461 11.73 13.23 14.02
C VAL A 461 11.58 14.75 14.06
N MET A 462 12.67 15.44 14.34
CA MET A 462 12.74 16.89 14.46
C MET A 462 13.65 17.47 13.37
N VAL A 463 13.12 18.44 12.62
CA VAL A 463 13.82 19.16 11.54
C VAL A 463 13.85 20.64 11.84
N GLN A 464 15.01 21.27 11.63
CA GLN A 464 15.14 22.71 11.76
C GLN A 464 14.45 23.44 10.60
N GLY A 465 13.64 24.46 10.91
CA GLY A 465 12.90 25.27 9.94
C GLY A 465 11.43 24.85 9.77
N ASP A 466 10.69 25.66 9.01
CA ASP A 466 9.36 25.29 8.53
C ASP A 466 9.52 24.44 7.28
N LYS A 467 9.31 23.12 7.43
CA LYS A 467 9.52 22.11 6.40
C LYS A 467 8.28 21.25 6.14
N SER A 468 7.09 21.78 6.47
CA SER A 468 5.86 21.00 6.38
C SER A 468 5.54 20.53 4.96
N SER A 469 5.89 21.34 3.95
CA SER A 469 5.64 21.02 2.54
C SER A 469 6.55 19.90 2.01
N GLU A 470 7.82 19.91 2.41
CA GLU A 470 8.79 18.87 2.09
C GLU A 470 8.44 17.55 2.80
N VAL A 471 8.01 17.63 4.06
CA VAL A 471 7.52 16.48 4.83
C VAL A 471 6.31 15.86 4.17
N ASP A 472 5.32 16.64 3.75
CA ASP A 472 4.13 16.12 3.05
C ASP A 472 4.49 15.38 1.76
N LYS A 473 5.46 15.90 0.99
CA LYS A 473 5.94 15.23 -0.25
C LYS A 473 6.60 13.90 0.06
N LEU A 474 7.43 13.85 1.11
CA LEU A 474 8.13 12.62 1.50
C LEU A 474 7.18 11.60 2.12
N LEU A 475 6.17 12.03 2.87
CA LEU A 475 5.13 11.15 3.41
C LEU A 475 4.32 10.49 2.28
N VAL A 476 3.97 11.26 1.24
CA VAL A 476 3.29 10.71 0.06
C VAL A 476 4.18 9.73 -0.70
N LYS A 477 5.49 10.04 -0.86
CA LYS A 477 6.48 9.13 -1.46
C LYS A 477 6.64 7.83 -0.65
N ALA A 478 6.56 7.93 0.68
CA ALA A 478 6.60 6.80 1.59
C ALA A 478 5.27 6.01 1.67
N GLY A 479 4.26 6.39 0.90
CA GLY A 479 2.98 5.67 0.82
C GLY A 479 1.95 6.07 1.87
N VAL A 480 2.19 7.13 2.65
CA VAL A 480 1.23 7.69 3.61
C VAL A 480 0.27 8.65 2.90
N ARG A 481 -1.04 8.46 3.09
CA ARG A 481 -2.05 9.33 2.48
C ARG A 481 -2.14 10.66 3.22
N LYS A 482 -2.40 11.74 2.49
CA LYS A 482 -2.61 13.08 3.09
C LYS A 482 -3.73 13.15 4.12
N THR A 483 -4.76 12.29 4.02
CA THR A 483 -5.86 12.19 5.00
C THR A 483 -5.40 11.73 6.37
N ASP A 484 -4.27 11.03 6.40
CA ASP A 484 -3.72 10.39 7.59
C ASP A 484 -2.62 11.27 8.21
N VAL A 485 -2.41 12.49 7.67
CA VAL A 485 -1.48 13.51 8.16
C VAL A 485 -2.25 14.66 8.82
N VAL A 486 -1.85 15.05 10.02
CA VAL A 486 -2.41 16.18 10.77
C VAL A 486 -1.33 17.24 10.95
N LEU A 487 -1.57 18.44 10.41
CA LEU A 487 -0.67 19.58 10.55
C LEU A 487 -1.13 20.47 11.72
N ASP A 488 -0.34 20.52 12.79
CA ASP A 488 -0.57 21.38 13.96
C ASP A 488 0.40 22.55 13.96
N ASN A 489 -0.07 23.73 13.54
CA ASN A 489 0.75 24.92 13.47
C ASN A 489 0.61 25.76 14.75
N LYS A 490 1.53 25.59 15.69
CA LYS A 490 1.56 26.35 16.96
C LYS A 490 2.11 27.77 16.81
N LEU A 491 2.57 28.17 15.63
CA LEU A 491 3.05 29.53 15.35
C LEU A 491 1.89 30.50 15.11
N LYS A 492 0.71 30.00 14.73
CA LYS A 492 -0.50 30.81 14.57
C LYS A 492 -1.32 30.72 15.85
N LYS A 493 -1.71 31.86 16.44
CA LYS A 493 -2.64 31.87 17.58
C LYS A 493 -3.90 31.09 17.20
N LYS A 494 -4.27 30.09 18.00
CA LYS A 494 -5.56 29.39 17.89
C LYS A 494 -6.66 30.47 17.94
N LYS A 495 -7.41 30.62 16.85
CA LYS A 495 -8.62 31.43 16.80
C LYS A 495 -9.79 30.62 17.31
#